data_AF-A0A553DVY8-F1
#
_entry.id   AF-A0A553DVY8-F1
#
_cell.length_a   1.000
_cell.length_b   1.000
_cell.length_c   1.000
_cell.angle_alpha   90.00
_cell.angle_beta   90.00
_cell.angle_gamma   90.00
#
_symmetry.space_group_name_H-M   'P 1'
#
loop_
_entity.id
_entity.type
_entity.pdbx_description
1 polymer ?
#
loop_
_entity_poly.entity_id
_entity_poly.type
_entity_poly.pdbx_seq_one_letter_code
_entity_poly.pdbx_strand_id
1 'polypeptide(L)'
;MTTITITLNERSKAGKAFMEIANFFKDSKAIEMVENDVEFKKSTAKVSENIPNIETVKAMEDAEENVNLISVKSKSDFYKKMRA
;
A
#
# COMPACT_ATOMS: atom_id res chain seq x y z
N MET A 1 18.21 4.26 -34.24
CA MET A 1 17.76 4.19 -32.83
C MET A 1 16.49 4.99 -32.74
N THR A 2 15.41 4.40 -32.25
CA THR A 2 14.12 5.07 -32.10
C THR A 2 13.73 4.99 -30.65
N THR A 3 13.45 6.14 -30.04
CA THR A 3 13.17 6.24 -28.60
C THR A 3 11.69 6.51 -28.39
N ILE A 4 11.06 5.73 -27.51
CA ILE A 4 9.67 5.92 -27.10
C ILE A 4 9.68 6.19 -25.60
N THR A 5 9.13 7.34 -25.20
CA THR A 5 8.96 7.69 -23.78
C THR A 5 7.51 7.46 -23.38
N ILE A 6 7.29 6.66 -22.33
CA ILE A 6 5.96 6.31 -21.85
C ILE A 6 5.86 6.69 -20.37
N THR A 7 4.86 7.49 -20.01
CA THR A 7 4.55 7.80 -18.61
C THR A 7 3.45 6.86 -18.11
N LEU A 8 3.73 6.11 -17.05
CA LEU A 8 2.83 5.08 -16.52
C LEU A 8 2.54 5.33 -15.05
N ASN A 9 1.31 5.04 -14.63
CA ASN A 9 0.96 4.96 -13.21
C ASN A 9 1.11 3.50 -12.74
N GLU A 10 2.21 3.21 -12.05
CA GLU A 10 2.55 1.87 -11.54
C GLU A 10 1.49 1.26 -10.61
N ARG A 11 0.63 2.07 -9.98
CA ARG A 11 -0.44 1.56 -9.10
C ARG A 11 -1.66 1.06 -9.86
N SER A 12 -1.83 1.49 -11.12
CA SER A 12 -2.96 1.09 -11.97
C SER A 12 -2.77 -0.34 -12.51
N LYS A 13 -3.87 -1.03 -12.85
CA LYS A 13 -3.79 -2.39 -13.44
C LYS A 13 -2.96 -2.42 -14.72
N ALA A 14 -3.14 -1.42 -15.59
CA ALA A 14 -2.38 -1.30 -16.83
C ALA A 14 -0.89 -1.00 -16.57
N GLY A 15 -0.58 -0.14 -15.59
CA GLY A 15 0.80 0.15 -15.20
C GLY A 15 1.52 -1.06 -14.64
N LYS A 16 0.88 -1.84 -13.77
CA LYS A 16 1.44 -3.10 -13.25
C LYS A 16 1.74 -4.11 -14.36
N ALA A 17 0.79 -4.32 -15.27
CA ALA A 17 0.98 -5.21 -16.41
C ALA A 17 2.14 -4.75 -17.32
N PHE A 18 2.25 -3.43 -17.54
CA PHE A 18 3.35 -2.89 -18.33
C PHE A 18 4.71 -3.07 -17.64
N MET A 19 4.78 -2.92 -16.32
CA MET A 19 6.01 -3.17 -15.55
C MET A 19 6.44 -4.64 -15.59
N GLU A 20 5.50 -5.58 -15.58
CA GLU A 20 5.81 -7.01 -15.76
C GLU A 20 6.38 -7.29 -17.15
N ILE A 21 5.81 -6.69 -18.19
CA ILE A 21 6.32 -6.78 -19.57
C ILE A 21 7.70 -6.13 -19.67
N ALA A 22 7.91 -4.97 -19.05
CA ALA A 22 9.22 -4.31 -19.02
C ALA A 22 10.27 -5.21 -18.34
N ASN A 23 9.93 -5.79 -17.18
CA ASN A 23 10.82 -6.73 -16.49
C ASN A 23 11.15 -7.98 -17.33
N PHE A 24 10.21 -8.48 -18.15
CA PHE A 24 10.48 -9.60 -19.06
C PHE A 24 11.60 -9.28 -20.07
N PHE A 25 11.70 -8.02 -20.48
CA PHE A 25 12.71 -7.57 -21.44
C PHE A 25 14.01 -7.09 -20.81
N LYS A 26 14.15 -7.16 -19.48
CA LYS A 26 15.31 -6.63 -18.73
C LYS A 26 16.65 -7.24 -19.14
N ASP A 27 16.64 -8.51 -19.56
CA ASP A 27 17.85 -9.22 -20.02
C ASP A 27 18.07 -9.14 -21.54
N SER A 28 17.21 -8.43 -22.26
CA SER A 28 17.30 -8.30 -23.71
C SER A 28 18.39 -7.31 -24.11
N LYS A 29 19.38 -7.78 -24.87
CA LYS A 29 20.42 -6.92 -25.48
C LYS A 29 19.88 -5.97 -26.56
N ALA A 30 18.62 -6.14 -26.96
CA ALA A 30 17.98 -5.34 -28.00
C ALA A 30 17.19 -4.14 -27.45
N ILE A 31 16.98 -4.05 -26.13
CA ILE A 31 16.14 -3.04 -25.49
C ILE A 31 16.96 -2.34 -24.41
N GLU A 32 17.05 -1.02 -24.50
CA GLU A 32 17.65 -0.17 -23.48
C GLU A 32 16.54 0.45 -22.63
N MET A 33 16.50 0.10 -21.35
CA MET A 33 15.54 0.66 -20.38
C MET A 33 16.23 1.73 -19.54
N VAL A 34 15.71 2.95 -19.61
CA VAL A 34 16.16 4.07 -18.78
C VAL A 34 15.13 4.25 -17.67
N GLU A 35 15.41 3.70 -16.50
CA GLU A 35 14.63 3.97 -15.29
C GLU A 35 15.06 5.34 -14.75
N ASN A 36 14.12 6.28 -14.67
CA ASN A 36 14.33 7.46 -13.86
C ASN A 36 14.12 7.02 -12.41
N ASP A 37 15.21 6.91 -11.65
CA ASP A 37 15.17 6.79 -10.19
C ASP A 37 14.55 8.07 -9.61
N VAL A 38 13.22 8.18 -9.72
CA VAL A 38 12.48 9.06 -8.84
C VAL A 38 12.65 8.43 -7.48
N GLU A 39 13.44 9.05 -6.61
CA GLU A 39 13.47 8.75 -5.19
C GLU A 39 12.05 8.96 -4.63
N PHE A 40 11.17 8.01 -4.86
CA PHE A 40 10.11 7.72 -3.94
C PHE A 40 10.85 7.37 -2.66
N LYS A 41 10.89 8.33 -1.73
CA LYS A 41 11.12 8.06 -0.32
C LYS A 41 10.09 7.01 0.07
N LYS A 42 10.38 5.72 -0.20
CA LYS A 42 9.78 4.59 0.47
C LYS A 42 9.99 4.93 1.92
N SER A 43 8.92 5.28 2.62
CA SER A 43 8.97 5.53 4.05
C SER A 43 9.77 4.38 4.65
N THR A 44 10.93 4.68 5.21
CA THR A 44 11.83 3.72 5.86
C THR A 44 11.27 3.20 7.16
N ALA A 45 9.95 3.33 7.39
CA ALA A 45 9.24 2.45 8.29
C ALA A 45 9.57 1.03 7.83
N LYS A 46 10.49 0.39 8.55
CA LYS A 46 10.63 -1.06 8.52
C LYS A 46 9.19 -1.55 8.63
N VAL A 47 8.75 -2.36 7.67
CA VAL A 47 7.61 -3.23 7.92
C VAL A 47 8.07 -4.03 9.11
N SER A 48 7.74 -3.57 10.33
CA SER A 48 7.85 -4.40 11.51
C SER A 48 7.12 -5.66 11.07
N GLU A 49 7.77 -6.81 11.23
CA GLU A 49 7.11 -8.11 11.15
C GLU A 49 5.68 -7.92 11.59
N ASN A 50 4.69 -8.33 10.76
CA ASN A 50 3.25 -8.02 10.85
C ASN A 50 2.61 -8.53 12.16
N ILE A 51 3.21 -8.13 13.27
CA ILE A 51 3.07 -8.49 14.65
C ILE A 51 2.52 -7.22 15.27
N PRO A 52 1.24 -7.25 15.69
CA PRO A 52 0.65 -6.13 16.39
C PRO A 52 1.50 -5.74 17.59
N ASN A 53 1.65 -4.43 17.83
CA ASN A 53 2.29 -3.97 19.06
C ASN A 53 1.41 -4.34 20.27
N ILE A 54 1.97 -4.23 21.48
CA ILE A 54 1.29 -4.65 22.73
C ILE A 54 -0.07 -3.95 22.90
N GLU A 55 -0.18 -2.67 22.54
CA GLU A 55 -1.43 -1.92 22.62
C GLU A 55 -2.50 -2.48 21.67
N THR A 56 -2.10 -2.90 20.48
CA THR A 56 -3.01 -3.49 19.50
C THR A 56 -3.49 -4.87 19.94
N VAL A 57 -2.61 -5.70 20.51
CA VAL A 57 -2.98 -7.02 21.07
C VAL A 57 -4.00 -6.83 22.19
N LYS A 58 -3.74 -5.90 23.12
CA LYS A 58 -4.67 -5.61 24.21
C LYS A 58 -6.03 -5.14 23.70
N ALA A 59 -6.07 -4.26 22.70
CA ALA A 59 -7.32 -3.80 22.11
C ALA A 59 -8.12 -4.93 21.43
N MET A 60 -7.43 -5.95 20.91
CA MET A 60 -8.07 -7.16 20.36
C MET A 60 -8.67 -8.02 21.48
N GLU A 61 -7.93 -8.27 22.57
CA GLU A 61 -8.40 -9.01 23.74
C GLU A 61 -9.62 -8.32 24.40
N ASP A 62 -9.53 -7.01 24.64
CA ASP A 62 -10.65 -6.22 25.19
C ASP A 62 -11.90 -6.35 24.30
N ALA A 63 -11.72 -6.35 22.97
CA ALA A 63 -12.82 -6.51 22.02
C ALA A 63 -13.45 -7.91 22.05
N GLU A 64 -12.65 -8.98 22.20
CA GLU A 64 -13.15 -10.35 22.37
C GLU A 64 -13.95 -10.51 23.67
N GLU A 65 -13.52 -9.86 24.75
CA GLU A 65 -14.21 -9.84 26.04
C GLU A 65 -15.42 -8.89 26.09
N ASN A 66 -15.73 -8.20 24.99
CA ASN A 66 -16.78 -7.17 24.91
C ASN A 66 -16.56 -5.98 25.86
N VAL A 67 -15.30 -5.72 26.23
CA VAL A 67 -14.88 -4.58 27.04
C VAL A 67 -14.59 -3.38 26.13
N ASN A 68 -14.97 -2.18 26.56
CA ASN A 68 -14.74 -0.93 25.81
C ASN A 68 -15.34 -0.87 24.39
N LEU A 69 -16.33 -1.71 24.07
CA LEU A 69 -17.02 -1.68 22.78
C LEU A 69 -18.15 -0.65 22.76
N ILE A 70 -18.26 0.08 21.65
CA ILE A 70 -19.33 1.04 21.40
C ILE A 70 -20.21 0.52 20.27
N SER A 71 -21.46 0.15 20.59
CA SER A 71 -22.45 -0.18 19.58
C SER A 71 -22.94 1.08 18.86
N VAL A 72 -23.10 0.97 17.54
CA VAL A 72 -23.55 2.07 16.68
C VAL A 72 -24.70 1.60 15.82
N LYS A 73 -25.74 2.42 15.69
CA LYS A 73 -26.95 2.05 14.93
C LYS A 73 -26.84 2.37 13.44
N SER A 74 -25.98 3.31 13.09
CA SER A 74 -25.79 3.77 11.71
C SER A 74 -24.44 4.44 11.50
N LYS A 75 -24.05 4.61 10.24
CA LYS A 75 -22.82 5.33 9.86
C LYS A 75 -22.76 6.76 10.42
N SER A 76 -23.89 7.48 10.45
CA SER A 76 -23.94 8.83 11.01
C SER A 76 -23.75 8.84 12.53
N ASP A 77 -24.27 7.81 13.23
CA ASP A 77 -24.11 7.64 14.68
C ASP A 77 -22.66 7.34 15.04
N PHE A 78 -22.01 6.46 14.26
CA PHE A 78 -20.57 6.19 14.39
C PHE A 78 -19.72 7.46 14.36
N TYR A 79 -19.89 8.32 13.35
CA TYR A 79 -19.09 9.54 13.27
C TYR A 79 -19.39 10.56 14.37
N LYS A 80 -20.61 10.57 14.92
CA LYS A 80 -20.93 11.41 16.07
C LYS A 80 -20.17 10.94 17.31
N LYS A 81 -20.14 9.63 17.57
CA LYS A 81 -19.46 9.04 18.72
C LYS A 81 -17.94 9.10 18.64
N MET A 82 -17.35 9.01 17.45
CA MET A 82 -15.90 9.15 17.24
C MET A 82 -15.39 10.60 17.37
N ARG A 83 -16.28 11.59 17.35
CA ARG A 83 -15.93 13.02 17.45
C ARG A 83 -16.19 13.62 18.83
N ALA A 84 -16.83 12.88 19.72
CA ALA A 84 -17.15 13.29 21.09
C ALA A 84 -15.99 12.91 22.02
#